data_AF-A0A3M1MFM0-F1
#
_entry.id   AF-A0A3M1MFM0-F1
#
_cell.length_a   1.000
_cell.length_b   1.000
_cell.length_c   1.000
_cell.angle_alpha   90.00
_cell.angle_beta   90.00
_cell.angle_gamma   90.00
#
_symmetry.space_group_name_H-M   'P 1'
#
loop_
_entity.id
_entity.type
_entity.pdbx_description
1 polymer ?
#
loop_
_entity_poly.entity_id
_entity_poly.type
_entity_poly.pdbx_seq_one_letter_code
_entity_poly.pdbx_strand_id
1 'polypeptide(L)'
;MAAPLMLSPLALAALRYAGVAALAFYAARRAAPAREAGADPLDAVAEGVTFGEDRVEHGRAWRIAGRFRRAIRAGRAGPGVEVDFGLLARLRLRPIGGAV
;
A
#
# COMPACT_ATOMS: atom_id res chain seq x y z
N MET A 1 -20.18 19.33 27.59
CA MET A 1 -18.75 19.60 27.85
C MET A 1 -17.98 18.31 27.59
N ALA A 2 -17.21 18.24 26.51
CA ALA A 2 -16.33 17.09 26.27
C ALA A 2 -15.19 17.16 27.28
N ALA A 3 -15.16 16.22 28.23
CA ALA A 3 -14.05 16.11 29.16
C ALA A 3 -12.77 15.81 28.36
N PRO A 4 -11.67 16.55 28.56
CA PRO A 4 -10.41 16.22 27.92
C PRO A 4 -9.97 14.87 28.48
N LEU A 5 -10.04 13.83 27.64
CA LEU A 5 -9.47 12.52 27.97
C LEU A 5 -7.97 12.74 28.14
N MET A 6 -7.51 12.94 29.38
CA MET A 6 -6.10 12.87 29.75
C MET A 6 -5.68 11.40 29.65
N LEU A 7 -5.61 10.91 28.42
CA LEU A 7 -4.99 9.64 28.09
C LEU A 7 -3.54 9.76 28.57
N SER A 8 -3.18 8.98 29.59
CA SER A 8 -1.81 8.93 30.06
C SER A 8 -0.89 8.66 28.86
N PRO A 9 0.37 9.15 28.86
CA PRO A 9 1.31 8.89 27.78
C PRO A 9 1.43 7.40 27.44
N LEU A 10 1.26 6.54 28.45
CA LEU A 10 1.22 5.08 28.30
C LEU A 10 -0.03 4.61 27.53
N ALA A 11 -1.21 5.14 27.84
CA ALA A 11 -2.45 4.80 27.13
C ALA A 11 -2.38 5.21 25.65
N LEU A 12 -1.79 6.37 25.34
CA LEU A 12 -1.61 6.82 23.96
C LEU A 12 -0.60 5.94 23.21
N ALA A 13 0.51 5.57 23.85
CA ALA A 13 1.48 4.64 23.27
C ALA A 13 0.84 3.28 22.99
N ALA A 14 0.12 2.73 23.97
CA ALA A 14 -0.61 1.47 23.82
C ALA A 14 -1.60 1.52 22.65
N LEU A 15 -2.36 2.59 22.51
CA LEU A 15 -3.30 2.76 21.40
C LEU A 15 -2.59 2.80 20.04
N ARG A 16 -1.45 3.50 19.93
CA ARG A 16 -0.66 3.54 18.68
C ARG A 16 -0.15 2.15 18.31
N TYR A 17 0.45 1.44 19.25
CA TYR A 17 0.98 0.10 18.99
C TYR A 17 -0.13 -0.90 18.70
N ALA A 18 -1.27 -0.81 19.39
CA ALA A 18 -2.46 -1.62 19.10
C ALA A 18 -2.98 -1.35 17.69
N GLY A 19 -3.03 -0.08 17.26
CA GLY A 19 -3.41 0.29 15.89
C GLY A 19 -2.47 -0.30 14.84
N VAL A 20 -1.16 -0.20 15.05
CA VAL A 20 -0.16 -0.80 14.15
C VAL A 20 -0.30 -2.33 14.11
N ALA A 21 -0.44 -2.97 15.27
CA ALA A 21 -0.61 -4.42 15.36
C ALA A 21 -1.90 -4.90 14.68
N ALA A 22 -3.01 -4.19 14.87
CA ALA A 22 -4.28 -4.50 14.23
C ALA A 22 -4.19 -4.38 12.70
N LEU A 23 -3.53 -3.32 12.20
CA LEU A 23 -3.32 -3.14 10.76
C LEU A 23 -2.45 -4.25 10.17
N ALA A 24 -1.35 -4.60 10.84
CA ALA A 24 -0.46 -5.68 10.42
C ALA A 24 -1.18 -7.04 10.41
N PHE A 25 -1.95 -7.33 11.46
CA PHE A 25 -2.73 -8.56 11.55
C PHE A 25 -3.79 -8.65 10.46
N TYR A 26 -4.50 -7.56 10.18
CA TYR A 26 -5.48 -7.50 9.12
C TYR A 26 -4.85 -7.72 7.73
N ALA A 27 -3.71 -7.08 7.47
CA ALA A 27 -2.96 -7.27 6.23
C ALA A 27 -2.51 -8.73 6.07
N ALA A 28 -1.95 -9.33 7.11
CA ALA A 28 -1.53 -10.74 7.10
C ALA A 28 -2.71 -11.70 6.86
N ARG A 29 -3.88 -11.43 7.45
CA ARG A 29 -5.10 -12.23 7.25
C ARG A 29 -5.66 -12.14 5.82
N ARG A 30 -5.42 -11.02 5.14
CA ARG A 30 -5.87 -10.80 3.76
C ARG A 30 -4.83 -11.17 2.71
N ALA A 31 -3.59 -11.44 3.11
CA ALA A 31 -2.58 -11.99 2.23
C ALA A 31 -3.03 -13.41 1.84
N ALA A 32 -3.69 -13.54 0.69
CA ALA A 32 -3.99 -14.83 0.12
C ALA A 32 -2.68 -15.47 -0.35
N PRO A 33 -2.48 -16.80 -0.18
CA PRO A 33 -1.35 -17.48 -0.77
C PRO A 33 -1.40 -17.29 -2.28
N ALA A 34 -0.33 -16.72 -2.84
CA ALA A 34 -0.21 -16.51 -4.27
C ALA A 34 -0.25 -17.88 -4.96
N ARG A 35 -1.23 -18.07 -5.85
CA ARG A 35 -1.22 -19.21 -6.77
C ARG A 35 -0.23 -18.87 -7.88
N GLU A 36 0.97 -19.43 -7.79
CA GLU A 36 1.99 -19.33 -8.84
C GLU A 36 1.54 -20.15 -10.06
N ALA A 37 0.85 -19.49 -10.97
CA ALA A 37 0.54 -20.03 -12.29
C ALA A 37 0.58 -18.90 -13.32
N GLY A 38 1.76 -18.33 -13.56
CA GLY A 38 2.00 -17.30 -14.57
C GLY A 38 3.13 -16.32 -14.22
N ALA A 39 3.55 -15.53 -15.20
CA ALA A 39 4.44 -14.38 -14.96
C ALA A 39 3.68 -13.30 -14.17
N ASP A 40 4.25 -12.83 -13.06
CA ASP A 40 3.63 -11.81 -12.22
C ASP A 40 3.72 -10.45 -12.93
N PRO A 41 2.59 -9.75 -13.19
CA PRO A 41 2.62 -8.41 -13.77
C PRO A 41 3.45 -7.40 -12.97
N LEU A 42 3.70 -7.62 -11.68
CA LEU A 42 4.57 -6.78 -10.86
C LEU A 42 6.05 -6.88 -11.25
N ASP A 43 6.50 -8.00 -11.84
CA ASP A 43 7.89 -8.15 -12.28
C ASP A 43 8.24 -7.23 -13.46
N ALA A 44 7.24 -6.86 -14.27
CA ALA A 44 7.39 -5.95 -15.41
C ALA A 44 7.47 -4.46 -14.99
N VAL A 45 7.27 -4.14 -13.71
CA VAL A 45 7.31 -2.76 -13.23
C VAL A 45 8.76 -2.30 -13.06
N ALA A 46 9.11 -1.22 -13.77
CA ALA A 46 10.40 -0.56 -13.64
C ALA A 46 10.58 0.07 -12.24
N GLU A 47 11.82 0.15 -11.76
CA GLU A 47 12.15 0.78 -10.48
C GLU A 47 11.74 2.26 -10.45
N GLY A 48 11.20 2.71 -9.31
CA GLY A 48 10.68 4.07 -9.14
C GLY A 48 9.16 4.12 -9.17
N VAL A 49 8.59 5.33 -9.30
CA VAL A 49 7.15 5.56 -9.34
C VAL A 49 6.80 6.24 -10.65
N THR A 50 5.90 5.64 -11.42
CA THR A 50 5.33 6.21 -12.63
C THR A 50 3.85 6.48 -12.42
N PHE A 51 3.42 7.66 -12.87
CA PHE A 51 2.04 8.11 -12.83
C PHE A 51 1.62 8.50 -14.25
N GLY A 52 0.47 8.00 -14.68
CA GLY A 52 -0.14 8.35 -15.96
C GLY A 52 -1.60 8.73 -15.79
N GLU A 53 -2.02 9.77 -16.50
CA GLU A 53 -3.42 10.15 -16.66
C GLU A 53 -3.81 10.01 -18.12
N ASP A 54 -4.82 9.18 -18.38
CA ASP A 54 -5.40 8.96 -19.70
C ASP A 54 -6.81 9.58 -19.73
N ARG A 55 -7.08 10.45 -20.72
CA ARG A 55 -8.46 10.85 -21.04
C ARG A 55 -9.13 9.72 -21.82
N VAL A 56 -10.26 9.24 -21.31
CA VAL A 56 -11.10 8.23 -21.96
C VAL A 56 -12.41 8.90 -22.39
N GLU A 57 -13.05 8.38 -23.46
CA GLU A 57 -14.23 8.99 -24.12
C GLU A 57 -15.31 9.52 -23.17
N HIS A 58 -15.48 8.88 -22.00
CA HIS A 58 -16.43 9.30 -20.96
C HIS A 58 -15.80 9.34 -19.56
N GLY A 59 -14.60 9.91 -19.39
CA GLY A 59 -14.04 10.14 -18.06
C GLY A 59 -12.53 10.24 -18.00
N ARG A 60 -11.97 9.91 -16.83
CA ARG A 60 -10.52 9.91 -16.59
C ARG A 60 -10.08 8.55 -16.08
N ALA A 61 -8.94 8.09 -16.58
CA ALA A 61 -8.26 6.92 -16.05
C ALA A 61 -6.89 7.34 -15.52
N TRP A 62 -6.56 6.86 -14.33
CA TRP A 62 -5.23 7.01 -13.75
C TRP A 62 -4.57 5.65 -13.64
N ARG A 63 -3.27 5.63 -13.94
CA ARG A 63 -2.40 4.47 -13.79
C ARG A 63 -1.25 4.85 -12.89
N ILE A 64 -1.02 4.03 -11.87
CA ILE A 64 0.07 4.19 -10.93
C ILE A 64 0.83 2.87 -10.92
N ALA A 65 2.12 2.92 -11.22
CA ALA A 65 3.01 1.79 -11.08
C ALA A 65 4.20 2.22 -10.23
N GLY A 66 4.53 1.45 -9.21
CA GLY A 66 5.63 1.73 -8.31
C GLY A 66 6.41 0.47 -7.97
N ARG A 67 7.73 0.53 -7.97
CA ARG A 67 8.59 -0.52 -7.42
C ARG A 67 9.65 0.09 -6.53
N PHE A 68 9.82 -0.49 -5.37
CA PHE A 68 10.77 -0.09 -4.35
C PHE A 68 11.55 -1.32 -3.89
N ARG A 69 12.87 -1.31 -4.09
CA ARG A 69 13.76 -2.36 -3.65
C ARG A 69 14.76 -1.80 -2.66
N ARG A 70 14.88 -2.44 -1.49
CA ARG A 70 15.85 -2.01 -0.48
C ARG A 70 16.41 -3.19 0.29
N ALA A 71 17.74 -3.26 0.36
CA ALA A 71 18.43 -4.19 1.23
C ALA A 71 18.61 -3.55 2.61
N ILE A 72 18.08 -4.20 3.65
CA ILE A 72 18.25 -3.79 5.04
C ILE A 72 19.17 -4.81 5.71
N ARG A 73 20.31 -4.36 6.23
CA ARG A 73 21.23 -5.21 7.01
C ARG A 73 21.13 -4.89 8.49
N ALA A 74 21.10 -5.93 9.32
CA ALA A 74 21.22 -5.79 10.76
C ALA A 74 22.69 -5.50 11.14
N GLY A 75 23.11 -4.24 11.07
CA GLY A 75 24.48 -3.81 11.44
C GLY A 75 25.53 -4.00 10.35
N ARG A 76 26.81 -3.86 10.72
CA ARG A 76 27.95 -3.82 9.77
C ARG A 76 28.31 -5.18 9.16
N ALA A 77 27.94 -6.28 9.83
CA ALA A 77 28.23 -7.66 9.41
C ALA A 77 27.09 -8.66 9.73
N GLY A 78 25.90 -8.20 10.13
CA GLY A 78 24.79 -9.09 10.47
C GLY A 78 23.91 -9.48 9.26
N PRO A 79 22.96 -10.41 9.47
CA PRO A 79 22.08 -10.90 8.42
C PRO A 79 21.29 -9.74 7.77
N GLY A 80 21.15 -9.82 6.45
CA GLY A 80 20.41 -8.85 5.66
C GLY A 80 19.12 -9.44 5.09
N VAL A 81 18.08 -8.62 5.03
CA VAL A 81 16.84 -8.93 4.33
C VAL A 81 16.72 -7.97 3.15
N GLU A 82 16.47 -8.52 1.97
CA GLU A 82 16.08 -7.73 0.81
C GLU A 82 14.56 -7.60 0.81
N VAL A 83 14.10 -6.35 0.75
CA VAL A 83 12.68 -6.02 0.66
C VAL A 83 12.42 -5.54 -0.76
N ASP A 84 11.66 -6.31 -1.53
CA ASP A 84 11.11 -5.88 -2.83
C ASP A 84 9.61 -5.62 -2.65
N PHE A 85 9.18 -4.41 -2.95
CA PHE A 85 7.80 -3.99 -2.89
C PHE A 85 7.37 -3.44 -4.25
N GLY A 86 6.41 -4.10 -4.88
CA GLY A 86 5.75 -3.63 -6.09
C GLY A 86 4.31 -3.20 -5.83
N LEU A 87 3.86 -2.18 -6.55
CA LEU A 87 2.49 -1.69 -6.54
C LEU A 87 2.03 -1.39 -7.96
N LEU A 88 0.92 -1.99 -8.37
CA LEU A 88 0.20 -1.65 -9.59
C LEU A 88 -1.23 -1.26 -9.25
N ALA A 89 -1.63 -0.05 -9.63
CA ALA A 89 -2.98 0.43 -9.45
C ALA A 89 -3.52 1.07 -10.74
N ARG A 90 -4.77 0.78 -11.06
CA ARG A 90 -5.51 1.40 -12.16
C ARG A 90 -6.86 1.86 -11.63
N LEU A 91 -7.14 3.15 -11.75
CA LEU A 91 -8.40 3.76 -11.37
C LEU A 91 -9.08 4.30 -12.62
N ARG A 92 -10.33 3.90 -12.88
CA ARG A 92 -11.14 4.46 -13.96
C ARG A 92 -12.36 5.13 -13.35
N LEU A 93 -12.45 6.44 -13.51
CA LEU A 93 -13.62 7.21 -13.13
C LEU A 93 -14.50 7.39 -14.35
N ARG A 94 -15.74 6.89 -14.27
CA ARG A 94 -16.81 7.16 -15.24
C ARG A 94 -17.92 7.93 -14.52
N PRO A 95 -18.34 9.10 -15.00
CA PRO A 95 -19.53 9.75 -14.48
C PRO A 95 -20.74 8.91 -14.87
N ILE A 96 -21.53 8.52 -13.87
CA ILE A 96 -22.83 7.86 -14.02
C ILE A 96 -23.90 8.89 -13.66
N GLY A 97 -24.32 9.71 -14.63
CA GLY A 97 -25.33 10.75 -14.39
C GLY A 97 -25.31 11.87 -15.42
N GLY A 98 -26.21 11.78 -16.38
CA GLY A 98 -26.54 12.79 -17.37
C GLY A 98 -27.88 12.42 -18.01
N ALA A 99 -28.90 12.19 -17.16
CA ALA A 99 -30.29 12.19 -17.58
C ALA A 99 -30.83 13.60 -17.32
N VAL A 100 -31.02 14.36 -18.40
CA VAL A 100 -31.95 15.49 -18.46
C VAL A 100 -33.20 14.95 -19.15
#